data_AF-A0A942VAF2-F1
#
_entry.id   AF-A0A942VAF2-F1
#
_cell.length_a   1.000
_cell.length_b   1.000
_cell.length_c   1.000
_cell.angle_alpha   90.00
_cell.angle_beta   90.00
_cell.angle_gamma   90.00
#
_symmetry.space_group_name_H-M   'P 1'
#
loop_
_entity.id
_entity.type
_entity.pdbx_description
1 polymer ?
#
loop_
_entity_poly.entity_id
_entity_poly.type
_entity_poly.pdbx_seq_one_letter_code
_entity_poly.pdbx_strand_id
1 'polypeptide(L)'
;MELYLFFAFLLLYVVTSFILSKNMLRKIWTLAFIFAFIVTSIALGFVRLGRQDVMMDANQLNWYYILFLFGMVAIVLGIFNVWMYRKPLWRIIFSSGDDTDDSVEDK
;
A
#
# COMPACT_ATOMS: atom_id res chain seq x y z
N MET A 1 -6.19 8.16 16.64
CA MET A 1 -7.23 7.79 15.64
C MET A 1 -6.67 6.90 14.52
N GLU A 2 -5.36 6.93 14.26
CA GLU A 2 -4.69 6.14 13.19
C GLU A 2 -4.73 4.61 13.39
N LEU A 3 -4.63 4.14 14.65
CA LEU A 3 -4.65 2.70 14.98
C LEU A 3 -5.96 2.01 14.59
N TYR A 4 -7.10 2.70 14.66
CA TYR A 4 -8.39 2.13 14.28
C TYR A 4 -8.45 1.76 12.80
N LEU A 5 -7.84 2.59 11.94
CA LEU A 5 -7.72 2.32 10.50
C LEU A 5 -6.86 1.07 10.25
N PHE A 6 -5.73 0.96 10.95
CA PHE A 6 -4.88 -0.22 10.88
C PHE A 6 -5.61 -1.49 11.33
N PHE A 7 -6.29 -1.47 12.48
CA PHE A 7 -7.07 -2.61 12.97
C PHE A 7 -8.26 -2.95 12.07
N ALA A 8 -8.94 -1.95 11.51
CA ALA A 8 -10.04 -2.17 10.57
C ALA A 8 -9.55 -2.89 9.31
N PHE A 9 -8.44 -2.43 8.71
CA PHE A 9 -7.85 -3.12 7.55
C PHE A 9 -7.30 -4.50 7.92
N LEU A 10 -6.73 -4.68 9.11
CA LEU A 10 -6.29 -5.98 9.59
C LEU A 10 -7.46 -6.97 9.73
N LEU A 11 -8.59 -6.53 10.28
CA LEU A 11 -9.78 -7.35 10.40
C LEU A 11 -10.35 -7.67 9.01
N LEU A 12 -10.41 -6.68 8.12
CA LEU A 12 -10.82 -6.87 6.72
C LEU A 12 -9.91 -7.86 5.99
N TYR A 13 -8.61 -7.81 6.23
CA TYR A 13 -7.62 -8.75 5.71
C TYR A 13 -7.90 -10.18 6.19
N VAL A 14 -8.15 -10.36 7.49
CA VAL A 14 -8.48 -11.67 8.06
C VAL A 14 -9.77 -12.21 7.44
N VAL A 15 -10.83 -11.40 7.38
CA VAL A 15 -12.13 -11.81 6.80
C VAL A 15 -11.98 -12.18 5.32
N THR A 16 -11.31 -11.33 4.53
CA THR A 16 -11.07 -11.62 3.11
C THR A 16 -10.15 -12.81 2.90
N SER A 17 -9.20 -13.06 3.80
CA SER A 17 -8.34 -14.25 3.73
C SER A 17 -9.09 -15.57 3.98
N PHE A 18 -10.22 -15.56 4.69
CA PHE A 18 -11.07 -16.74 4.87
C PHE A 18 -11.99 -16.97 3.67
N ILE A 19 -12.45 -15.90 3.02
CA ILE A 19 -13.44 -15.95 1.94
C ILE A 19 -12.80 -16.11 0.56
N LEU A 20 -11.62 -15.51 0.33
CA LEU A 20 -11.00 -15.42 -0.98
C LEU A 20 -9.79 -16.34 -1.13
N SER A 21 -9.61 -16.88 -2.33
CA SER A 21 -8.41 -17.62 -2.69
C SER A 21 -7.17 -16.71 -2.64
N LYS A 22 -6.00 -17.28 -2.27
CA LYS A 22 -4.73 -16.52 -2.10
C LYS A 22 -4.36 -15.66 -3.31
N ASN A 23 -4.71 -16.09 -4.52
CA ASN A 23 -4.49 -15.35 -5.76
C ASN A 23 -5.42 -14.14 -5.90
N MET A 24 -6.69 -14.30 -5.53
CA MET A 24 -7.68 -13.23 -5.62
C MET A 24 -7.49 -12.19 -4.51
N LEU A 25 -7.11 -12.64 -3.30
CA LEU A 25 -6.72 -11.76 -2.19
C LEU A 25 -5.57 -10.83 -2.61
N ARG A 26 -4.51 -11.39 -3.21
CA ARG A 26 -3.39 -10.62 -3.77
C ARG A 26 -3.87 -9.55 -4.75
N LYS A 27 -4.63 -9.94 -5.77
CA LYS A 27 -5.09 -9.01 -6.80
C LYS A 27 -5.90 -7.84 -6.22
N ILE A 28 -6.84 -8.11 -5.31
CA ILE A 28 -7.69 -7.07 -4.73
C ILE A 28 -6.88 -6.12 -3.86
N TRP A 29 -6.00 -6.64 -3.00
CA TRP A 29 -5.20 -5.82 -2.10
C TRP A 29 -4.14 -4.98 -2.83
N THR A 30 -3.54 -5.50 -3.91
CA THR A 30 -2.65 -4.73 -4.77
C THR A 30 -3.39 -3.64 -5.53
N LEU A 31 -4.60 -3.93 -6.04
CA LEU A 31 -5.42 -2.96 -6.76
C LEU A 31 -5.90 -1.84 -5.85
N ALA A 32 -6.33 -2.18 -4.62
CA ALA A 32 -6.69 -1.21 -3.60
C ALA A 32 -5.52 -0.28 -3.25
N PHE A 33 -4.30 -0.82 -3.15
CA PHE A 33 -3.10 -0.02 -2.92
C PHE A 33 -2.81 0.94 -4.07
N ILE A 34 -2.86 0.47 -5.32
CA ILE A 34 -2.66 1.31 -6.51
C ILE A 34 -3.68 2.45 -6.54
N PHE A 35 -4.95 2.15 -6.25
CA PHE A 35 -6.01 3.16 -6.22
C PHE A 35 -5.75 4.21 -5.13
N ALA A 36 -5.42 3.78 -3.90
CA ALA A 36 -5.08 4.69 -2.81
C ALA A 36 -3.86 5.58 -3.15
N PHE A 37 -2.87 5.02 -3.85
CA PHE A 37 -1.69 5.75 -4.29
C PHE A 37 -2.02 6.82 -5.34
N ILE A 38 -2.87 6.51 -6.32
CA ILE A 38 -3.34 7.47 -7.34
C ILE A 38 -4.05 8.65 -6.68
N VAL A 39 -5.00 8.38 -5.77
CA VAL A 39 -5.74 9.44 -5.05
C VAL A 39 -4.80 10.31 -4.23
N THR A 40 -3.82 9.70 -3.55
CA THR A 40 -2.79 10.43 -2.79
C THR A 40 -1.95 11.32 -3.71
N SER A 41 -1.55 10.83 -4.88
CA SER A 41 -0.76 11.60 -5.86
C SER A 41 -1.56 12.77 -6.44
N ILE A 42 -2.85 12.59 -6.70
CA ILE A 42 -3.74 13.68 -7.15
C ILE A 42 -3.86 14.75 -6.06
N ALA A 43 -4.13 14.33 -4.82
CA ALA A 43 -4.22 15.26 -3.68
C ALA A 43 -2.91 16.05 -3.49
N LEU A 44 -1.75 15.39 -3.64
CA LEU A 44 -0.44 16.05 -3.59
C LEU A 44 -0.26 17.08 -4.72
N GLY A 45 -0.73 16.77 -5.92
CA GLY A 45 -0.73 17.70 -7.06
C GLY A 45 -1.51 18.98 -6.77
N PHE A 46 -2.73 18.85 -6.25
CA PHE A 46 -3.56 19.99 -5.84
C PHE A 46 -2.92 20.83 -4.72
N VAL A 47 -2.35 20.18 -3.70
CA VAL A 47 -1.65 20.87 -2.61
C VAL A 47 -0.40 21.61 -3.11
N ARG A 48 0.34 21.03 -4.07
CA ARG A 48 1.55 21.65 -4.62
C ARG A 48 1.23 22.89 -5.47
N LEU A 49 0.12 22.86 -6.21
CA LEU A 49 -0.32 23.95 -7.08
C LEU A 49 -0.95 25.13 -6.30
N GLY A 50 -1.46 24.90 -5.09
CA GLY A 50 -2.09 25.94 -4.25
C GLY A 50 -1.13 26.79 -3.41
N ARG A 51 0.19 26.56 -3.42
CA ARG A 51 1.15 27.18 -2.47
C ARG A 51 1.39 28.69 -2.62
N GLN A 52 0.52 29.43 -3.31
CA GLN A 52 0.76 30.83 -3.64
C GLN A 52 0.34 31.83 -2.56
N ASP A 53 -0.35 31.42 -1.49
CA ASP A 53 -0.82 32.33 -0.45
C ASP A 53 -0.40 31.93 0.98
N VAL A 54 0.07 32.93 1.74
CA VAL A 54 0.59 32.82 3.13
C VAL A 54 -0.53 32.56 4.15
N MET A 55 -1.80 32.66 3.73
CA MET A 55 -2.96 32.29 4.53
C MET A 55 -3.63 31.08 3.89
N MET A 56 -3.64 29.95 4.60
CA MET A 56 -4.16 28.68 4.10
C MET A 56 -5.68 28.79 3.88
N ASP A 57 -6.09 28.85 2.62
CA ASP A 57 -7.49 28.89 2.23
C ASP A 57 -8.23 27.61 2.68
N ALA A 58 -9.51 27.73 3.03
CA ALA A 58 -10.31 26.62 3.56
C ALA A 58 -10.38 25.43 2.60
N ASN A 59 -10.28 25.69 1.29
CA ASN A 59 -10.22 24.68 0.26
C ASN A 59 -8.91 23.86 0.31
N GLN A 60 -7.77 24.49 0.61
CA GLN A 60 -6.49 23.78 0.76
C GLN A 60 -6.49 22.89 2.01
N LEU A 61 -7.15 23.33 3.08
CA LEU A 61 -7.29 22.54 4.30
C LEU A 61 -8.03 21.21 4.04
N ASN A 62 -9.09 21.22 3.22
CA ASN A 62 -9.80 19.99 2.84
C ASN A 62 -8.89 19.02 2.06
N TRP A 63 -8.11 19.54 1.10
CA TRP A 63 -7.15 18.74 0.36
C TRP A 63 -6.05 18.14 1.23
N TYR A 64 -5.59 18.86 2.26
CA TYR A 64 -4.66 18.33 3.25
C TYR A 64 -5.28 17.18 4.06
N TYR A 65 -6.55 17.27 4.44
CA TYR A 65 -7.25 16.17 5.13
C TYR A 65 -7.38 14.94 4.24
N ILE A 66 -7.74 15.11 2.96
CA ILE A 66 -7.81 14.02 1.98
C ILE A 66 -6.43 13.39 1.80
N LEU A 67 -5.38 14.20 1.67
CA LEU A 67 -4.00 13.73 1.53
C LEU A 67 -3.54 12.96 2.77
N PHE A 68 -3.86 13.46 3.96
CA PHE A 68 -3.54 12.77 5.21
C PHE A 68 -4.27 11.42 5.32
N LEU A 69 -5.58 11.39 5.06
CA LEU A 69 -6.39 10.17 5.14
C LEU A 69 -5.93 9.12 4.11
N PHE A 70 -5.84 9.48 2.84
CA PHE A 70 -5.44 8.56 1.79
C PHE A 70 -3.96 8.19 1.86
N GLY A 71 -3.11 9.11 2.31
CA GLY A 71 -1.70 8.82 2.59
C GLY A 71 -1.54 7.75 3.66
N MET A 72 -2.31 7.84 4.76
CA MET A 72 -2.29 6.81 5.81
C MET A 72 -2.86 5.48 5.33
N VAL A 73 -3.94 5.48 4.55
CA VAL A 73 -4.49 4.27 3.92
C VAL A 73 -3.46 3.62 2.99
N ALA A 74 -2.77 4.42 2.17
CA ALA A 74 -1.72 3.94 1.27
C ALA A 74 -0.55 3.31 2.05
N ILE A 75 -0.11 3.91 3.17
CA ILE A 75 0.94 3.35 4.03
C ILE A 75 0.51 1.99 4.59
N VAL A 76 -0.70 1.90 5.16
CA VAL A 76 -1.22 0.65 5.73
C VAL A 76 -1.32 -0.44 4.65
N LEU A 77 -1.92 -0.12 3.50
CA LEU A 77 -2.02 -1.05 2.36
C LEU A 77 -0.65 -1.43 1.80
N GLY A 78 0.33 -0.53 1.84
CA GLY A 78 1.71 -0.79 1.45
C GLY A 78 2.39 -1.82 2.36
N ILE A 79 2.24 -1.67 3.68
CA ILE A 79 2.76 -2.63 4.67
C ILE A 79 2.14 -4.02 4.44
N PHE A 80 0.81 -4.09 4.25
CA PHE A 80 0.14 -5.35 3.95
C PHE A 80 0.60 -5.98 2.62
N ASN A 81 0.82 -5.18 1.58
CA ASN A 81 1.35 -5.67 0.31
C ASN A 81 2.78 -6.21 0.46
N VAL A 82 3.69 -5.47 1.10
CA VAL A 82 5.06 -5.92 1.33
C VAL A 82 5.07 -7.24 2.12
N TRP A 83 4.22 -7.34 3.15
CA TRP A 83 4.11 -8.57 3.94
C TRP A 83 3.57 -9.75 3.12
N MET A 84 2.56 -9.50 2.28
CA MET A 84 1.96 -10.50 1.38
C MET A 84 2.94 -11.01 0.31
N TYR A 85 3.81 -10.13 -0.20
CA TYR A 85 4.85 -10.45 -1.19
C TYR A 85 6.24 -10.68 -0.57
N ARG A 86 6.33 -10.88 0.76
CA ARG A 86 7.62 -10.96 1.46
C ARG A 86 8.58 -11.99 0.87
N LYS A 87 8.09 -13.17 0.47
CA LYS A 87 8.93 -14.25 -0.10
C LYS A 87 9.51 -13.88 -1.48
N PRO A 88 8.70 -13.49 -2.48
CA PRO A 88 9.25 -13.07 -3.78
C PRO A 88 10.09 -11.79 -3.70
N LEU A 89 9.75 -10.83 -2.83
CA LEU A 89 10.53 -9.60 -2.64
C LEU A 89 11.90 -9.88 -2.02
N TRP A 90 11.96 -10.74 -0.99
CA TRP A 90 13.24 -11.19 -0.43
C TRP A 90 14.07 -11.94 -1.44
N ARG A 91 13.46 -12.78 -2.28
CA ARG A 91 14.18 -13.44 -3.37
C ARG A 91 14.78 -12.41 -4.32
N ILE A 92 14.04 -11.43 -4.83
CA ILE A 92 14.61 -10.42 -5.75
C ILE A 92 15.73 -9.59 -5.11
N ILE A 93 15.63 -9.27 -3.81
CA ILE A 93 16.59 -8.43 -3.11
C ILE A 93 17.84 -9.21 -2.66
N PHE A 94 17.69 -10.48 -2.28
CA PHE A 94 18.79 -11.32 -1.76
C PHE A 94 19.29 -12.39 -2.75
N SER A 95 18.57 -12.71 -3.82
CA SER A 95 19.00 -13.70 -4.83
C SER A 95 19.88 -13.11 -5.94
N SER A 96 20.31 -11.85 -5.85
CA SER A 96 21.43 -11.37 -6.67
C SER A 96 22.80 -11.74 -6.06
N GLY A 97 22.84 -12.49 -4.96
CA GLY A 97 24.07 -12.85 -4.26
C GLY A 97 24.30 -14.33 -4.01
N ASP A 98 23.41 -15.23 -4.42
CA ASP A 98 23.62 -16.67 -4.21
C ASP A 98 22.97 -17.49 -5.34
N ASP A 99 23.58 -17.41 -6.52
CA ASP A 99 23.55 -18.52 -7.47
C ASP A 99 24.64 -19.53 -7.05
N THR A 100 24.40 -20.24 -5.95
CA THR A 100 25.15 -21.46 -5.66
C THR A 100 24.21 -22.54 -5.14
N ASP A 101 24.03 -23.54 -6.00
CA ASP A 101 23.52 -24.89 -5.76
C ASP A 101 22.14 -25.06 -5.11
N ASP A 102 21.21 -25.58 -5.90
CA ASP A 102 20.73 -26.93 -5.61
C ASP A 102 20.24 -27.55 -6.92
N SER A 103 21.16 -28.32 -7.50
CA SER A 103 20.84 -29.40 -8.42
C SER A 103 19.87 -30.38 -7.76
N VAL A 104 18.65 -30.46 -8.30
CA VAL A 104 17.81 -31.65 -8.11
C VAL A 104 17.45 -32.16 -9.49
N GLU A 105 18.38 -32.94 -10.02
CA GLU A 105 18.06 -34.14 -10.77
C GLU A 105 17.03 -34.94 -9.95
N ASP A 106 15.87 -35.23 -10.53
CA ASP A 106 15.35 -36.59 -10.42
C ASP A 106 14.44 -36.92 -11.60
N LYS A 107 14.64 -38.15 -12.09
CA LYS A 107 14.08 -38.76 -13.30
C LYS A 107 12.60 -39.12 -13.17
#